data_AF-A0A2E7TLU1-F1
#
_entry.id   AF-A0A2E7TLU1-F1
#
_cell.length_a   1.000
_cell.length_b   1.000
_cell.length_c   1.000
_cell.angle_alpha   90.00
_cell.angle_beta   90.00
_cell.angle_gamma   90.00
#
_symmetry.space_group_name_H-M   'P 1'
#
loop_
_entity.id
_entity.type
_entity.pdbx_description
1 polymer ?
#
loop_
_entity_poly.entity_id
_entity_poly.type
_entity_poly.pdbx_seq_one_letter_code
_entity_poly.pdbx_strand_id
1 'polypeptide(L)'
;MSKYAVIEVGSRQEKVVEGDILEVPKSFSLDSMNPILLSPRKGSIVTDKKSLSQCSVDLELIDEKKLKKMNIFQYKNKTGNRRRVGYREEVKVVKVKSISNNKSGEEE
;
A
#
# COMPACT_ATOMS: atom_id res chain seq x y z
N MET A 1 -8.95 14.04 13.54
CA MET A 1 -8.37 13.18 12.49
C MET A 1 -7.11 13.86 12.01
N SER A 2 -6.00 13.14 12.09
CA SER A 2 -4.67 13.54 11.62
C SER A 2 -4.60 13.52 10.09
N LYS A 3 -3.49 14.04 9.56
CA LYS A 3 -3.13 14.00 8.14
C LYS A 3 -3.08 12.55 7.65
N TYR A 4 -3.72 12.26 6.52
CA TYR A 4 -3.68 10.95 5.89
C TYR A 4 -3.63 11.06 4.37
N ALA A 5 -3.09 10.04 3.73
CA ALA A 5 -3.09 9.88 2.29
C ALA A 5 -3.81 8.58 1.91
N VAL A 6 -4.25 8.48 0.66
CA VAL A 6 -4.69 7.23 0.05
C VAL A 6 -3.71 6.89 -1.06
N ILE A 7 -3.05 5.76 -0.94
CA ILE A 7 -2.03 5.28 -1.89
C ILE A 7 -2.55 4.09 -2.68
N GLU A 8 -2.03 3.92 -3.90
CA GLU A 8 -2.28 2.76 -4.74
C GLU A 8 -1.27 1.66 -4.46
N VAL A 9 -1.72 0.53 -3.93
CA VAL A 9 -0.89 -0.66 -3.68
C VAL A 9 -1.30 -1.74 -4.65
N GLY A 10 -0.67 -1.76 -5.83
CA GLY A 10 -1.04 -2.66 -6.91
C GLY A 10 -2.45 -2.37 -7.41
N SER A 11 -3.42 -3.27 -7.18
CA SER A 11 -4.82 -3.10 -7.59
C SER A 11 -5.76 -2.65 -6.46
N ARG A 12 -5.24 -2.37 -5.27
CA ARG A 12 -6.03 -1.91 -4.12
C ARG A 12 -5.57 -0.52 -3.66
N GLN A 13 -6.45 0.18 -2.97
CA GLN A 13 -6.16 1.48 -2.36
C GLN A 13 -6.12 1.34 -0.84
N GLU A 14 -5.13 1.96 -0.21
CA GLU A 14 -4.99 1.93 1.25
C GLU A 14 -4.91 3.34 1.82
N LYS A 15 -5.66 3.57 2.90
CA LYS A 15 -5.58 4.79 3.69
C LYS A 15 -4.41 4.66 4.66
N VAL A 16 -3.52 5.65 4.63
CA VAL A 16 -2.25 5.61 5.34
C VAL A 16 -1.99 6.88 6.14
N VAL A 17 -1.36 6.71 7.29
CA VAL A 17 -0.85 7.76 8.19
C VAL A 17 0.64 7.53 8.41
N GLU A 18 1.37 8.59 8.78
CA GLU A 18 2.78 8.48 9.16
C GLU A 18 2.96 7.49 10.32
N GLY A 19 3.90 6.55 10.15
CA GLY A 19 4.17 5.49 11.11
C GLY A 19 3.42 4.17 10.87
N ASP A 20 2.45 4.13 9.95
CA ASP A 20 1.71 2.92 9.63
C ASP A 20 2.61 1.86 8.98
N ILE A 21 2.29 0.59 9.23
CA ILE A 21 2.97 -0.57 8.66
C ILE A 21 2.00 -1.30 7.72
N LEU A 22 2.44 -1.54 6.49
CA LEU A 22 1.64 -2.07 5.40
C LEU A 22 2.30 -3.31 4.81
N GLU A 23 1.49 -4.29 4.41
CA GLU A 23 1.95 -5.44 3.65
C GLU A 23 1.68 -5.22 2.17
N VAL A 24 2.74 -5.09 1.39
CA VAL A 24 2.67 -4.81 -0.06
C VAL A 24 3.20 -6.01 -0.87
N PRO A 25 2.72 -6.21 -2.11
CA PRO A 25 3.23 -7.27 -2.97
C PRO A 25 4.74 -7.11 -3.24
N LYS A 26 5.46 -8.20 -3.48
CA LYS A 26 6.91 -8.15 -3.80
C LYS A 26 7.25 -7.27 -5.01
N SER A 27 6.37 -7.21 -6.00
CA SER A 27 6.52 -6.39 -7.21
C SER A 27 6.36 -4.89 -6.96
N PHE A 28 5.94 -4.49 -5.77
CA PHE A 28 5.76 -3.08 -5.42
C PHE A 28 7.12 -2.36 -5.37
N SER A 29 7.21 -1.21 -6.05
CA SER A 29 8.35 -0.31 -5.97
C SER A 29 8.29 0.50 -4.68
N LEU A 30 9.44 0.74 -4.07
CA LEU A 30 9.56 1.52 -2.82
C LEU A 30 9.88 2.99 -3.09
N ASP A 31 9.89 3.41 -4.35
CA ASP A 31 10.11 4.80 -4.72
C ASP A 31 9.01 5.71 -4.15
N SER A 32 9.35 6.97 -3.89
CA SER A 32 8.39 7.99 -3.50
C SER A 32 7.24 8.04 -4.50
N MET A 33 6.01 7.86 -4.01
CA MET A 33 4.83 7.75 -4.86
C MET A 33 3.84 8.90 -4.65
N ASN A 34 3.09 9.21 -5.71
CA ASN A 34 2.05 10.23 -5.64
C ASN A 34 0.76 9.63 -5.07
N PRO A 35 0.11 10.28 -4.09
CA PRO A 35 -1.16 9.82 -3.54
C PRO A 35 -2.32 10.05 -4.52
N ILE A 36 -3.35 9.21 -4.42
CA ILE A 36 -4.63 9.38 -5.13
C ILE A 36 -5.50 10.43 -4.45
N LEU A 37 -5.41 10.49 -3.12
CA LEU A 37 -6.16 11.43 -2.29
C LEU A 37 -5.27 11.85 -1.13
N LEU A 38 -5.28 13.14 -0.82
CA LEU A 38 -4.59 13.67 0.36
C LEU A 38 -5.60 14.44 1.22
N SER A 39 -5.57 14.20 2.53
CA SER A 39 -6.26 15.03 3.51
C SER A 39 -5.24 15.71 4.43
N PRO A 40 -4.93 17.00 4.19
CA PRO A 40 -4.00 17.75 5.02
C PRO A 40 -4.54 18.05 6.42
N ARG A 41 -5.86 18.30 6.54
CA ARG A 41 -6.53 18.66 7.79
C ARG A 41 -7.96 18.13 7.81
N LYS A 42 -8.55 18.03 9.01
CA LYS A 42 -9.96 17.67 9.21
C LYS A 42 -10.87 18.58 8.37
N GLY A 43 -11.54 18.01 7.37
CA GLY A 43 -12.51 18.69 6.51
C GLY A 43 -11.96 19.14 5.14
N SER A 44 -10.64 19.09 4.92
CA SER A 44 -10.06 19.36 3.60
C SER A 44 -9.60 18.06 2.93
N ILE A 45 -10.03 17.88 1.69
CA ILE A 45 -9.68 16.75 0.84
C ILE A 45 -9.19 17.33 -0.48
N VAL A 46 -8.02 16.85 -0.91
CA VAL A 46 -7.39 17.21 -2.17
C VAL A 46 -7.48 16.00 -3.08
N THR A 47 -8.22 16.14 -4.18
CA THR A 47 -8.39 15.11 -5.23
C THR A 47 -7.85 15.55 -6.59
N ASP A 48 -7.45 16.82 -6.73
CA ASP A 48 -7.04 17.36 -8.03
C ASP A 48 -5.68 16.79 -8.44
N LYS A 49 -5.65 16.14 -9.61
CA LYS A 49 -4.47 15.45 -10.12
C LYS A 49 -3.21 16.34 -10.20
N LYS A 50 -3.37 17.63 -10.53
CA LYS A 50 -2.27 18.61 -10.60
C LYS A 50 -1.69 18.98 -9.24
N SER A 51 -2.53 18.97 -8.21
CA SER A 51 -2.09 19.27 -6.84
C SER A 51 -1.45 18.05 -6.19
N LEU A 52 -1.96 16.85 -6.50
CA LEU A 52 -1.44 15.58 -6.00
C LEU A 52 -0.07 15.22 -6.59
N SER A 53 0.27 15.68 -7.80
CA SER A 53 1.61 15.49 -8.38
C SER A 53 2.72 16.24 -7.64
N GLN A 54 2.38 17.18 -6.76
CA GLN A 54 3.33 17.90 -5.91
C GLN A 54 3.45 17.30 -4.51
N CYS A 55 2.70 16.24 -4.23
CA CYS A 55 2.70 15.54 -2.95
C CYS A 55 3.40 14.20 -3.12
N SER A 56 4.25 13.82 -2.17
CA SER A 56 4.90 12.51 -2.14
C SER A 56 4.60 11.77 -0.85
N VAL A 57 4.47 10.45 -0.95
CA VAL A 57 4.46 9.54 0.20
C VAL A 57 5.75 8.73 0.15
N ASP A 58 6.57 8.88 1.20
CA ASP A 58 7.83 8.17 1.32
C ASP A 58 7.66 6.92 2.17
N LEU A 59 8.18 5.82 1.65
CA LEU A 59 8.02 4.49 2.18
C LEU A 59 9.39 3.89 2.51
N GLU A 60 9.48 3.18 3.62
CA GLU A 60 10.71 2.51 4.06
C GLU A 60 10.46 1.00 4.18
N LEU A 61 11.35 0.20 3.58
CA LEU A 61 11.27 -1.26 3.68
C LEU A 61 11.75 -1.71 5.07
N ILE A 62 10.88 -2.38 5.81
CA ILE A 62 11.24 -3.00 7.09
C ILE A 62 11.73 -4.43 6.86
N ASP A 63 10.95 -5.23 6.13
CA ASP A 63 11.20 -6.67 6.04
C ASP A 63 10.62 -7.27 4.74
N GLU A 64 11.13 -8.43 4.34
CA GLU A 64 10.59 -9.25 3.27
C GLU A 64 10.21 -10.62 3.83
N LYS A 65 8.91 -10.94 3.84
CA LYS A 65 8.39 -12.16 4.47
C LYS A 65 7.49 -12.96 3.56
N LYS A 66 7.34 -14.25 3.89
CA LYS A 66 6.39 -15.15 3.24
C LYS A 66 5.12 -15.24 4.06
N LEU A 67 3.97 -15.13 3.39
CA LEU A 67 2.68 -15.29 4.04
C LEU A 67 2.50 -16.71 4.62
N LYS A 68 1.49 -16.83 5.47
CA LYS A 68 1.07 -18.13 6.01
C LYS A 68 0.77 -19.09 4.85
N LYS A 69 1.18 -20.36 4.99
CA LYS A 69 0.98 -21.37 3.94
C LYS A 69 -0.49 -21.53 3.65
N MET A 70 -0.87 -21.30 2.40
CA MET A 70 -2.16 -21.68 1.87
C MET A 70 -2.07 -23.12 1.39
N ASN A 71 -2.82 -24.01 2.04
CA ASN A 71 -2.89 -25.41 1.66
C ASN A 71 -4.08 -25.60 0.71
N ILE A 72 -3.77 -25.93 -0.55
CA ILE A 72 -4.76 -26.16 -1.60
C ILE A 72 -4.88 -27.66 -1.81
N PHE A 73 -6.10 -28.18 -1.77
CA PHE A 73 -6.40 -29.57 -2.09
C PHE A 73 -7.39 -29.62 -3.25
N GLN A 74 -6.98 -30.28 -4.33
CA GLN A 74 -7.82 -30.55 -5.47
C GLN A 74 -8.23 -32.02 -5.42
N TYR A 75 -9.53 -32.26 -5.46
CA TYR A 75 -10.10 -33.59 -5.53
C TYR A 75 -11.16 -33.65 -6.61
N LYS A 76 -11.08 -34.66 -7.47
CA LYS A 76 -12.14 -34.99 -8.42
C LYS A 76 -12.65 -36.40 -8.14
N ASN A 77 -13.97 -36.50 -7.94
CA ASN A 77 -14.61 -37.78 -7.64
C ASN A 77 -14.39 -38.79 -8.78
N LYS A 78 -14.19 -40.06 -8.45
CA LYS A 78 -14.11 -41.22 -9.37
C LYS A 78 -13.09 -41.14 -10.52
N THR A 79 -12.22 -40.12 -10.53
CA THR A 79 -11.14 -39.96 -11.52
C THR A 79 -9.76 -40.30 -10.95
N GLY A 80 -9.68 -40.65 -9.65
CA GLY A 80 -8.41 -40.88 -8.95
C GLY A 80 -7.60 -39.61 -8.66
N ASN A 81 -8.01 -38.44 -9.18
CA ASN A 81 -7.25 -37.21 -9.01
C ASN A 81 -7.41 -36.63 -7.60
N ARG A 82 -6.31 -36.66 -6.84
CA ARG A 82 -6.13 -36.06 -5.52
C ARG A 82 -4.77 -35.35 -5.49
N ARG A 83 -4.75 -34.02 -5.59
CA ARG A 83 -3.51 -33.22 -5.58
C ARG A 83 -3.49 -32.27 -4.37
N ARG A 84 -2.40 -32.31 -3.61
CA ARG A 84 -2.11 -31.33 -2.54
C ARG A 84 -1.03 -30.37 -3.04
N VAL A 85 -1.29 -29.07 -2.94
CA VAL A 85 -0.36 -28.00 -3.31
C VAL A 85 -0.27 -27.02 -2.15
N GLY A 86 0.92 -26.50 -1.89
CA GLY A 86 1.11 -25.39 -0.97
C GLY A 86 1.49 -24.13 -1.74
N TYR A 87 0.86 -23.01 -1.42
CA TYR A 87 1.26 -21.69 -1.92
C TYR A 87 1.61 -20.76 -0.74
N ARG A 88 2.62 -19.92 -0.95
CA ARG A 88 3.00 -18.84 -0.06
C ARG A 88 3.39 -17.67 -0.92
N GLU A 89 2.71 -16.56 -0.73
CA GLU A 89 3.05 -15.31 -1.40
C GLU A 89 4.21 -14.63 -0.68
N GLU A 90 5.13 -14.06 -1.47
CA GLU A 90 6.22 -13.23 -0.97
C GLU A 90 5.73 -11.78 -0.92
N VAL A 91 5.83 -11.17 0.26
CA VAL A 91 5.34 -9.82 0.53
C VAL A 91 6.42 -9.00 1.21
N LYS A 92 6.40 -7.69 0.96
CA LYS A 92 7.25 -6.71 1.64
C LYS A 92 6.43 -6.05 2.75
N VAL A 93 7.06 -5.84 3.89
CA VAL A 93 6.52 -5.07 5.01
C VAL A 93 7.15 -3.69 4.94
N VAL A 94 6.31 -2.68 4.77
CA VAL A 94 6.74 -1.31 4.48
C VAL A 94 6.17 -0.37 5.52
N LYS A 95 6.96 0.59 5.96
CA LYS A 95 6.55 1.66 6.87
C LYS A 95 6.35 2.96 6.12
N VAL A 96 5.32 3.71 6.50
CA VAL A 96 5.13 5.08 6.01
C VAL A 96 6.00 6.03 6.83
N LYS A 97 6.95 6.70 6.16
CA LYS A 97 7.91 7.59 6.81
C LYS A 97 7.39 9.02 6.88
N SER A 98 6.97 9.57 5.74
CA SER A 98 6.52 10.95 5.61
C SER A 98 5.45 11.09 4.54
N ILE A 99 4.50 11.97 4.80
CA ILE A 99 3.54 12.45 3.80
C ILE A 99 3.90 13.91 3.52
N SER A 100 4.49 14.22 2.37
CA SER A 100 4.87 15.58 2.00
C SER A 100 3.72 16.31 1.30
N ASN A 101 3.62 17.62 1.54
CA ASN A 101 2.75 18.52 0.77
C ASN A 101 3.56 19.80 0.54
N ASN A 102 4.07 20.02 -0.68
CA ASN A 102 5.01 21.10 -0.97
C ASN A 102 4.36 22.50 -1.03
N LYS A 103 3.08 22.65 -0.66
CA LYS A 103 2.47 23.97 -0.44
C LYS A 103 2.78 24.48 0.97
N SER A 104 4.01 24.94 1.17
CA SER A 104 4.40 25.82 2.27
C SER A 104 5.06 27.06 1.66
N GLY A 105 4.24 28.01 1.23
CA GLY A 105 4.67 29.26 0.62
C GLY A 105 3.49 29.92 -0.07
N GLU A 106 2.74 30.72 0.71
CA GLU A 106 1.73 31.73 0.36
C GLU A 106 0.59 31.70 1.39
N GLU A 107 0.87 32.20 2.59
CA GLU A 107 -0.14 32.85 3.44
C GLU A 107 0.53 34.10 4.04
N GLU A 108 0.19 35.26 3.47
CA GLU A 108 0.20 36.57 4.17
C GLU A 108 -0.92 36.61 5.21
#